data_AF-H6BWI0-F1
#
_entry.id   AF-H6BWI0-F1
#
_cell.length_a   1.000
_cell.length_b   1.000
_cell.length_c   1.000
_cell.angle_alpha   90.00
_cell.angle_beta   90.00
_cell.angle_gamma   90.00
#
_symmetry.space_group_name_H-M   'P 1'
#
loop_
_entity.id
_entity.type
_entity.pdbx_description
1 polymer ?
#
loop_
_entity_poly.entity_id
_entity_poly.type
_entity_poly.pdbx_seq_one_letter_code
_entity_poly.pdbx_strand_id
1 'polypeptide(L)'
;MGSRREVESEAEAKSKAKAAVQETLDLFQYIMLKTGYQGYDVELMTKVVLLDAGPEGWVHWELKVTEFYANQNGVMHGGAAGVIFDMCTTTALCPVAKPGYWDFQGGVTRALNISYLRAVPINTTIHIHSQVIQHGRTMALIRGTMTSPDSDPARRIVYATCDHHKVNVPVRPDHLALRDEMRMERRKRKQTENHDRVGLEAPGKARL
;
A
#
# COMPACT_ATOMS: atom_id res chain seq x y z
N MET A 1 19.22 -35.73 -11.07
CA MET A 1 18.02 -35.33 -10.30
C MET A 1 17.97 -33.82 -10.23
N GLY A 2 17.36 -33.17 -11.23
CA GLY A 2 17.14 -31.73 -11.22
C GLY A 2 15.95 -31.40 -10.32
N SER A 3 16.21 -30.63 -9.26
CA SER A 3 15.18 -30.13 -8.34
C SER A 3 14.14 -29.32 -9.13
N ARG A 4 12.91 -29.84 -9.22
CA ARG A 4 11.72 -29.05 -9.58
C ARG A 4 11.54 -28.00 -8.49
N ARG A 5 12.10 -26.80 -8.69
CA ARG A 5 11.48 -25.60 -8.13
C ARG A 5 10.17 -25.44 -8.89
N GLU A 6 9.06 -25.58 -8.18
CA GLU A 6 7.76 -25.16 -8.70
C GLU A 6 7.90 -23.71 -9.12
N VAL A 7 7.73 -23.44 -10.42
CA VAL A 7 7.64 -22.08 -10.93
C VAL A 7 6.31 -21.55 -10.41
N GLU A 8 6.35 -20.74 -9.36
CA GLU A 8 5.18 -20.00 -8.85
C GLU A 8 4.55 -19.28 -10.04
N SER A 9 3.24 -19.46 -10.23
CA SER A 9 2.58 -18.83 -11.38
C SER A 9 2.61 -17.32 -11.23
N GLU A 10 2.71 -16.59 -12.34
CA GLU A 10 2.71 -15.12 -12.33
C GLU A 10 1.49 -14.54 -11.59
N ALA A 11 0.33 -15.19 -11.74
CA ALA A 11 -0.90 -14.81 -11.05
C ALA A 11 -0.80 -14.97 -9.53
N GLU A 12 -0.16 -16.03 -9.06
CA GLU A 12 0.04 -16.28 -7.62
C GLU A 12 1.02 -15.26 -7.02
N ALA A 13 2.15 -15.02 -7.69
CA ALA A 13 3.13 -14.02 -7.27
C ALA A 13 2.50 -12.62 -7.20
N LYS A 14 1.66 -12.27 -8.18
CA LYS A 14 0.90 -11.02 -8.20
C LYS A 14 -0.13 -10.93 -7.07
N SER A 15 -0.88 -12.00 -6.82
CA SER A 15 -1.83 -12.09 -5.71
C SER A 15 -1.14 -11.87 -4.36
N LYS A 16 0.01 -12.50 -4.15
CA LYS A 16 0.83 -12.35 -2.94
C LYS A 16 1.37 -10.93 -2.78
N ALA A 17 1.84 -10.30 -3.86
CA ALA A 17 2.28 -8.91 -3.83
C ALA A 17 1.14 -7.96 -3.42
N LYS A 18 -0.06 -8.12 -4.00
CA LYS A 18 -1.24 -7.35 -3.61
C LYS A 18 -1.63 -7.58 -2.15
N ALA A 19 -1.58 -8.82 -1.68
CA ALA A 19 -1.86 -9.15 -0.29
C ALA A 19 -0.87 -8.48 0.68
N ALA A 20 0.41 -8.41 0.34
CA ALA A 20 1.43 -7.74 1.16
C ALA A 20 1.22 -6.22 1.26
N VAL A 21 0.86 -5.59 0.14
CA VAL A 21 0.51 -4.16 0.12
C VAL A 21 -0.79 -3.90 0.90
N GLN A 22 -1.81 -4.74 0.71
CA GLN A 22 -3.07 -4.59 1.43
C GLN A 22 -2.89 -4.79 2.94
N GLU A 23 -2.12 -5.79 3.37
CA GLU A 23 -1.81 -6.01 4.79
C GLU A 23 -1.11 -4.79 5.41
N THR A 24 -0.24 -4.12 4.65
CA THR A 24 0.41 -2.86 5.07
C THR A 24 -0.60 -1.75 5.27
N LEU A 25 -1.50 -1.52 4.31
CA LEU A 25 -2.56 -0.51 4.43
C LEU A 25 -3.45 -0.78 5.64
N ASP A 26 -3.86 -2.04 5.81
CA ASP A 26 -4.68 -2.48 6.93
C ASP A 26 -3.98 -2.24 8.27
N LEU A 27 -2.67 -2.51 8.34
CA LEU A 27 -1.89 -2.30 9.55
C LEU A 27 -1.75 -0.81 9.89
N PHE A 28 -1.59 0.06 8.88
CA PHE A 28 -1.66 1.51 9.09
C PHE A 28 -2.99 1.90 9.74
N GLN A 29 -4.11 1.48 9.16
CA GLN A 29 -5.45 1.79 9.67
C GLN A 29 -5.68 1.21 11.08
N TYR A 30 -5.16 0.00 11.35
CA TYR A 30 -5.25 -0.63 12.66
C TYR A 30 -4.47 0.14 13.71
N ILE A 31 -3.24 0.57 13.41
CA ILE A 31 -2.45 1.42 14.31
C ILE A 31 -3.15 2.74 14.56
N MET A 32 -3.71 3.36 13.51
CA MET A 32 -4.49 4.61 13.64
C MET A 32 -5.64 4.46 14.63
N LEU A 33 -6.42 3.39 14.48
CA LEU A 33 -7.54 3.08 15.38
C LEU A 33 -7.08 2.83 16.82
N LYS A 34 -6.05 1.99 17.01
CA LYS A 34 -5.59 1.56 18.34
C LYS A 34 -4.89 2.67 19.13
N THR A 35 -4.26 3.61 18.42
CA THR A 35 -3.52 4.72 19.04
C THR A 35 -4.31 6.04 19.04
N GLY A 36 -5.46 6.09 18.34
CA GLY A 36 -6.20 7.32 18.13
C GLY A 36 -5.44 8.35 17.28
N TYR A 37 -4.48 7.93 16.45
CA TYR A 37 -3.63 8.82 15.67
C TYR A 37 -4.43 9.68 14.68
N GLN A 38 -4.15 10.99 14.68
CA GLN A 38 -4.83 12.02 13.88
C GLN A 38 -3.86 12.76 12.93
N GLY A 39 -2.77 12.12 12.52
CA GLY A 39 -1.76 12.78 11.69
C GLY A 39 -2.23 13.08 10.26
N TYR A 40 -1.40 13.83 9.54
CA TYR A 40 -1.71 14.35 8.21
C TYR A 40 -2.01 13.27 7.16
N ASP A 41 -1.46 12.07 7.33
CA ASP A 41 -1.59 10.93 6.44
C ASP A 41 -2.86 10.08 6.70
N VAL A 42 -3.66 10.38 7.73
CA VAL A 42 -4.90 9.64 8.04
C VAL A 42 -5.89 9.69 6.88
N GLU A 43 -6.14 10.87 6.30
CA GLU A 43 -7.06 10.99 5.16
C GLU A 43 -6.56 10.17 3.96
N LEU A 44 -5.26 10.21 3.68
CA LEU A 44 -4.69 9.44 2.58
C LEU A 44 -4.83 7.94 2.80
N MET A 45 -4.36 7.45 3.95
CA MET A 45 -4.29 6.00 4.23
C MET A 45 -5.65 5.38 4.51
N THR A 46 -6.72 6.18 4.64
CA THR A 46 -8.10 5.68 4.74
C THR A 46 -8.87 5.75 3.42
N LYS A 47 -8.44 6.60 2.47
CA LYS A 47 -9.18 6.84 1.22
C LYS A 47 -8.49 6.28 -0.02
N VAL A 48 -7.19 6.00 0.02
CA VAL A 48 -6.47 5.42 -1.11
C VAL A 48 -6.95 3.99 -1.39
N VAL A 49 -7.12 3.64 -2.66
CA VAL A 49 -7.62 2.33 -3.08
C VAL A 49 -6.53 1.58 -3.83
N LEU A 50 -6.20 0.37 -3.37
CA LEU A 50 -5.24 -0.51 -4.03
C LEU A 50 -5.83 -1.04 -5.34
N LEU A 51 -5.28 -0.65 -6.47
CA LEU A 51 -5.67 -1.20 -7.77
C LEU A 51 -4.89 -2.48 -8.05
N ASP A 52 -3.56 -2.41 -7.95
CA ASP A 52 -2.68 -3.50 -8.35
C ASP A 52 -1.29 -3.42 -7.70
N ALA A 53 -0.56 -4.54 -7.71
CA ALA A 53 0.82 -4.62 -7.24
C ALA A 53 1.53 -5.81 -7.87
N GLY A 54 2.86 -5.83 -7.84
CA GLY A 54 3.63 -6.95 -8.38
C GLY A 54 4.88 -7.30 -7.58
N PRO A 55 5.39 -8.54 -7.78
CA PRO A 55 6.44 -9.13 -6.95
C PRO A 55 7.79 -8.41 -7.06
N GLU A 56 8.03 -7.72 -8.18
CA GLU A 56 9.25 -6.94 -8.43
C GLU A 56 9.31 -5.60 -7.67
N GLY A 57 8.34 -5.34 -6.77
CA GLY A 57 8.30 -4.11 -5.98
C GLY A 57 7.68 -2.95 -6.74
N TRP A 58 6.41 -3.09 -7.11
CA TRP A 58 5.62 -1.98 -7.62
C TRP A 58 4.17 -2.05 -7.12
N VAL A 59 3.51 -0.91 -7.12
CA VAL A 59 2.13 -0.74 -6.64
C VAL A 59 1.42 0.34 -7.44
N HIS A 60 0.13 0.16 -7.64
CA HIS A 60 -0.76 1.09 -8.31
C HIS A 60 -1.96 1.42 -7.40
N TRP A 61 -2.13 2.71 -7.14
CA TRP A 61 -3.16 3.26 -6.27
C TRP A 61 -4.12 4.15 -7.05
N GLU A 62 -5.36 4.25 -6.56
CA GLU A 62 -6.32 5.28 -6.94
C GLU A 62 -6.63 6.19 -5.75
N LEU A 63 -6.76 7.49 -6.01
CA LEU A 63 -7.16 8.48 -5.01
C LEU A 63 -8.07 9.54 -5.62
N LYS A 64 -9.15 9.89 -4.92
CA LYS A 64 -9.96 11.07 -5.22
C LYS A 64 -9.33 12.30 -4.54
N VAL A 65 -8.98 13.29 -5.34
CA VAL A 65 -8.43 14.56 -4.85
C VAL A 65 -9.59 15.45 -4.42
N THR A 66 -9.87 15.52 -3.13
CA THR A 66 -10.89 16.38 -2.53
C THR A 66 -10.33 17.75 -2.15
N GLU A 67 -11.19 18.64 -1.65
CA GLU A 67 -10.81 19.95 -1.09
C GLU A 67 -9.76 19.84 0.03
N PHE A 68 -9.73 18.71 0.75
CA PHE A 68 -8.73 18.45 1.79
C PHE A 68 -7.28 18.56 1.28
N TYR A 69 -7.05 18.19 0.02
CA TYR A 69 -5.74 18.24 -0.61
C TYR A 69 -5.47 19.55 -1.36
N ALA A 70 -6.41 20.49 -1.36
CA ALA A 70 -6.36 21.68 -2.20
C ALA A 70 -5.43 22.76 -1.64
N ASN A 71 -4.95 23.62 -2.53
CA ASN A 71 -4.47 24.95 -2.20
C ASN A 71 -5.54 26.01 -2.53
N GLN A 72 -5.27 27.28 -2.22
CA GLN A 72 -6.19 28.39 -2.47
C GLN A 72 -6.54 28.63 -3.95
N ASN A 73 -5.83 28.00 -4.89
CA ASN A 73 -6.09 28.12 -6.32
C ASN A 73 -7.05 27.01 -6.83
N GLY A 74 -7.63 26.19 -5.95
CA GLY A 74 -8.58 25.13 -6.34
C GLY A 74 -7.91 23.92 -7.03
N VAL A 75 -6.63 23.71 -6.78
CA VAL A 75 -5.85 22.56 -7.29
C VAL A 75 -5.10 21.91 -6.15
N MET A 76 -4.63 20.68 -6.34
CA MET A 76 -3.86 19.97 -5.32
C MET A 76 -2.64 20.79 -4.86
N HIS A 77 -2.48 20.93 -3.55
CA HIS A 77 -1.31 21.55 -2.93
C HIS A 77 -0.06 20.70 -3.18
N GLY A 78 1.08 21.33 -3.50
CA GLY A 78 2.33 20.60 -3.75
C GLY A 78 2.77 19.75 -2.54
N GLY A 79 2.64 20.29 -1.33
CA GLY A 79 2.85 19.53 -0.09
C GLY A 79 1.94 18.31 0.07
N ALA A 80 0.69 18.37 -0.40
CA ALA A 80 -0.21 17.22 -0.39
C ALA A 80 0.28 16.13 -1.36
N ALA A 81 0.72 16.51 -2.56
CA ALA A 81 1.38 15.58 -3.49
C ALA A 81 2.63 14.94 -2.87
N GLY A 82 3.38 15.69 -2.04
CA GLY A 82 4.51 15.16 -1.27
C GLY A 82 4.12 14.05 -0.31
N VAL A 83 3.08 14.25 0.50
CA VAL A 83 2.56 13.20 1.40
C VAL A 83 2.04 11.99 0.61
N ILE A 84 1.30 12.24 -0.48
CA ILE A 84 0.78 11.18 -1.36
C ILE A 84 1.93 10.34 -1.92
N PHE A 85 2.94 10.98 -2.50
CA PHE A 85 4.08 10.25 -3.04
C PHE A 85 4.87 9.53 -1.95
N ASP A 86 5.16 10.17 -0.82
CA ASP A 86 5.93 9.55 0.28
C ASP A 86 5.29 8.22 0.71
N MET A 87 3.98 8.25 0.99
CA MET A 87 3.24 7.09 1.47
C MET A 87 3.09 6.03 0.37
N CYS A 88 2.59 6.41 -0.82
CA CYS A 88 2.34 5.46 -1.90
C CYS A 88 3.63 4.80 -2.40
N THR A 89 4.73 5.54 -2.53
CA THR A 89 6.00 4.95 -2.98
C THR A 89 6.63 4.05 -1.93
N THR A 90 6.48 4.37 -0.65
CA THR A 90 6.94 3.49 0.44
C THR A 90 6.29 2.10 0.35
N THR A 91 4.99 2.04 0.01
CA THR A 91 4.30 0.74 -0.12
C THR A 91 4.79 -0.13 -1.29
N ALA A 92 5.54 0.43 -2.25
CA ALA A 92 6.15 -0.35 -3.33
C ALA A 92 7.23 -1.32 -2.83
N LEU A 93 7.77 -1.09 -1.62
CA LEU A 93 8.72 -2.00 -0.98
C LEU A 93 8.05 -3.24 -0.36
N CYS A 94 6.74 -3.21 -0.11
CA CYS A 94 6.04 -4.30 0.59
C CYS A 94 6.14 -5.66 -0.11
N PRO A 95 6.06 -5.77 -1.46
CA PRO A 95 6.24 -7.05 -2.15
C PRO A 95 7.63 -7.67 -1.97
N VAL A 96 8.66 -6.84 -1.76
CA VAL A 96 10.06 -7.28 -1.60
C VAL A 96 10.52 -7.32 -0.14
N ALA A 97 9.64 -6.92 0.79
CA ALA A 97 9.89 -6.89 2.22
C ALA A 97 9.92 -8.31 2.82
N LYS A 98 10.76 -8.49 3.83
CA LYS A 98 10.85 -9.73 4.61
C LYS A 98 11.39 -9.42 6.01
N PRO A 99 11.24 -10.31 6.99
CA PRO A 99 11.73 -10.07 8.34
C PRO A 99 13.21 -9.62 8.34
N GLY A 100 13.48 -8.46 8.94
CA GLY A 100 14.81 -7.83 8.98
C GLY A 100 15.21 -7.08 7.70
N TYR A 101 14.30 -6.90 6.73
CA TYR A 101 14.58 -6.26 5.45
C TYR A 101 13.36 -5.49 4.94
N TRP A 102 13.39 -4.15 5.08
CA TRP A 102 12.27 -3.28 4.74
C TRP A 102 10.94 -3.73 5.38
N ASP A 103 11.00 -4.13 6.65
CA ASP A 103 9.78 -4.40 7.42
C ASP A 103 8.84 -3.20 7.40
N PHE A 104 7.56 -3.45 7.67
CA PHE A 104 6.53 -2.43 7.73
C PHE A 104 6.90 -1.21 8.61
N GLN A 105 6.72 0.01 8.10
CA GLN A 105 7.17 1.27 8.72
C GLN A 105 8.67 1.31 9.06
N GLY A 106 9.45 0.37 8.50
CA GLY A 106 10.90 0.37 8.52
C GLY A 106 11.39 1.32 7.44
N GLY A 107 12.13 2.33 7.87
CA GLY A 107 12.76 3.29 6.99
C GLY A 107 12.06 4.64 6.91
N VAL A 108 12.88 5.68 6.79
CA VAL A 108 12.46 7.08 6.70
C VAL A 108 12.91 7.70 5.39
N THR A 109 12.23 8.76 5.00
CA THR A 109 12.53 9.53 3.81
C THR A 109 13.83 10.28 4.01
N ARG A 110 14.82 10.00 3.15
CA ARG A 110 16.09 10.74 3.10
C ARG A 110 15.99 11.90 2.13
N ALA A 111 15.37 11.68 0.98
CA ALA A 111 15.06 12.71 0.00
C ALA A 111 13.82 12.32 -0.80
N LEU A 112 12.98 13.31 -1.08
CA LEU A 112 11.84 13.18 -1.97
C LEU A 112 11.88 14.34 -2.96
N ASN A 113 12.19 14.03 -4.22
CA ASN A 113 12.30 15.01 -5.30
C ASN A 113 11.06 14.90 -6.18
N ILE A 114 10.28 15.98 -6.31
CA ILE A 114 9.01 15.98 -7.05
C ILE A 114 9.10 17.00 -8.19
N SER A 115 8.74 16.56 -9.38
CA SER A 115 8.55 17.41 -10.55
C SER A 115 7.05 17.56 -10.82
N TYR A 116 6.54 18.79 -10.71
CA TYR A 116 5.14 19.12 -11.03
C TYR A 116 5.03 19.49 -12.51
N LEU A 117 4.33 18.67 -13.28
CA LEU A 117 4.21 18.82 -14.73
C LEU A 117 2.89 19.47 -15.13
N ARG A 118 1.81 19.15 -14.40
CA ARG A 118 0.48 19.73 -14.60
C ARG A 118 -0.28 19.80 -13.29
N ALA A 119 -1.04 20.87 -13.09
CA ALA A 119 -1.93 21.00 -11.94
C ALA A 119 -3.01 19.90 -11.94
N VAL A 120 -3.35 19.40 -10.75
CA VAL A 120 -4.45 18.45 -10.53
C VAL A 120 -5.65 19.24 -9.99
N PRO A 121 -6.73 19.41 -10.75
CA PRO A 121 -7.93 20.06 -10.24
C PRO A 121 -8.55 19.28 -9.08
N ILE A 122 -9.15 19.97 -8.12
CA ILE A 122 -9.99 19.31 -7.11
C ILE A 122 -11.12 18.52 -7.77
N ASN A 123 -11.63 17.53 -7.05
CA ASN A 123 -12.59 16.54 -7.53
C ASN A 123 -12.10 15.70 -8.73
N THR A 124 -10.79 15.63 -8.96
CA THR A 124 -10.19 14.73 -9.95
C THR A 124 -9.83 13.40 -9.31
N THR A 125 -10.06 12.29 -10.01
CA THR A 125 -9.50 11.00 -9.63
C THR A 125 -8.13 10.85 -10.26
N ILE A 126 -7.14 10.47 -9.46
CA ILE A 126 -5.77 10.24 -9.92
C ILE A 126 -5.34 8.81 -9.65
N HIS A 127 -4.39 8.36 -10.46
CA HIS A 127 -3.69 7.11 -10.33
C HIS A 127 -2.24 7.38 -9.92
N ILE A 128 -1.72 6.60 -8.96
CA ILE A 128 -0.34 6.71 -8.48
C ILE A 128 0.34 5.37 -8.70
N HIS A 129 1.26 5.32 -9.65
CA HIS A 129 2.12 4.17 -9.87
C HIS A 129 3.47 4.39 -9.19
N SER A 130 3.91 3.43 -8.39
CA SER A 130 5.20 3.47 -7.72
C SER A 130 5.99 2.20 -8.00
N GLN A 131 7.28 2.33 -8.28
CA GLN A 131 8.16 1.22 -8.63
C GLN A 131 9.51 1.36 -7.96
N VAL A 132 9.94 0.31 -7.29
CA VAL A 132 11.30 0.16 -6.76
C VAL A 132 12.25 0.07 -7.95
N ILE A 133 13.18 1.02 -8.03
CA ILE A 133 14.24 1.04 -9.05
C ILE A 133 15.44 0.25 -8.54
N GLN A 134 15.77 0.44 -7.26
CA GLN A 134 16.85 -0.26 -6.59
C GLN A 134 16.55 -0.34 -5.10
N HIS A 135 16.85 -1.46 -4.48
CA HIS A 135 16.81 -1.59 -3.03
C HIS A 135 17.97 -2.46 -2.53
N GLY A 136 18.56 -2.07 -1.42
CA GLY A 136 19.60 -2.82 -0.70
C GLY A 136 19.26 -2.90 0.77
N ARG A 137 20.23 -3.32 1.60
CA ARG A 137 20.00 -3.46 3.05
C ARG A 137 19.71 -2.13 3.74
N THR A 138 20.31 -1.04 3.26
CA THR A 138 20.29 0.27 3.93
C THR A 138 19.55 1.34 3.16
N MET A 139 19.47 1.26 1.83
CA MET A 139 18.88 2.31 0.99
C MET A 139 18.01 1.72 -0.12
N ALA A 140 17.00 2.49 -0.50
CA ALA A 140 16.17 2.21 -1.66
C ALA A 140 15.89 3.49 -2.44
N LEU A 141 15.77 3.33 -3.76
CA LEU A 141 15.24 4.32 -4.68
C LEU A 141 13.93 3.79 -5.26
N ILE A 142 12.87 4.57 -5.09
CA ILE A 142 11.54 4.30 -5.64
C ILE A 142 11.16 5.48 -6.53
N ARG A 143 10.63 5.19 -7.72
CA ARG A 143 10.06 6.21 -8.60
C ARG A 143 8.54 6.18 -8.53
N GLY A 144 7.93 7.35 -8.43
CA GLY A 144 6.48 7.52 -8.48
C GLY A 144 6.03 8.33 -9.69
N THR A 145 4.87 8.00 -10.25
CA THR A 145 4.19 8.77 -11.29
C THR A 145 2.73 8.94 -10.91
N MET A 146 2.24 10.18 -10.97
CA MET A 146 0.84 10.52 -10.75
C MET A 146 0.18 10.86 -12.09
N THR A 147 -0.91 10.17 -12.43
CA THR A 147 -1.59 10.30 -13.72
C THR A 147 -3.11 10.41 -13.59
N SER A 148 -3.77 10.76 -14.70
CA SER A 148 -5.20 10.48 -14.88
C SER A 148 -5.44 8.96 -14.98
N PRO A 149 -6.68 8.47 -14.76
CA PRO A 149 -7.01 7.04 -14.79
C PRO A 149 -7.12 6.44 -16.21
N ASP A 150 -6.74 7.19 -17.25
CA ASP A 150 -6.85 6.74 -18.63
C ASP A 150 -5.98 5.51 -18.91
N SER A 151 -6.60 4.46 -19.45
CA SER A 151 -5.93 3.22 -19.85
C SER A 151 -5.07 3.38 -21.11
N ASP A 152 -5.36 4.39 -21.93
CA ASP A 152 -4.64 4.72 -23.15
C ASP A 152 -3.46 5.67 -22.85
N PRO A 153 -2.19 5.21 -23.01
CA PRO A 153 -1.01 6.03 -22.73
C PRO A 153 -0.96 7.35 -23.51
N ALA A 154 -1.58 7.42 -24.70
CA ALA A 154 -1.58 8.63 -25.53
C ALA A 154 -2.49 9.74 -24.97
N ARG A 155 -3.50 9.37 -24.18
CA ARG A 155 -4.47 10.30 -23.58
C ARG A 155 -4.23 10.53 -22.09
N ARG A 156 -3.40 9.68 -21.47
CA ARG A 156 -3.05 9.76 -20.06
C ARG A 156 -2.27 11.03 -19.75
N ILE A 157 -2.85 11.85 -18.88
CA ILE A 157 -2.19 13.05 -18.37
C ILE A 157 -1.21 12.63 -17.28
N VAL A 158 0.03 13.09 -17.36
CA VAL A 158 1.00 12.98 -16.27
C VAL A 158 1.01 14.30 -15.49
N TYR A 159 0.63 14.24 -14.23
CA TYR A 159 0.54 15.41 -13.36
C TYR A 159 1.86 15.70 -12.66
N ALA A 160 2.49 14.66 -12.11
CA ALA A 160 3.75 14.79 -11.40
C ALA A 160 4.52 13.47 -11.40
N THR A 161 5.83 13.57 -11.19
CA THR A 161 6.72 12.44 -10.94
C THR A 161 7.54 12.68 -9.69
N CYS A 162 8.02 11.61 -9.05
CA CYS A 162 8.98 11.73 -7.98
C CYS A 162 10.06 10.65 -8.01
N ASP A 163 11.22 11.00 -7.45
CA ASP A 163 12.25 10.06 -7.03
C ASP A 163 12.34 10.11 -5.49
N HIS A 164 12.10 8.98 -4.84
CA HIS A 164 12.07 8.82 -3.39
C HIS A 164 13.25 7.96 -2.93
N HIS A 165 14.18 8.59 -2.23
CA HIS A 165 15.27 7.92 -1.54
C HIS A 165 14.89 7.62 -0.10
N LYS A 166 14.82 6.34 0.25
CA LYS A 166 14.61 5.89 1.63
C LYS A 166 15.90 5.34 2.24
N VAL A 167 16.04 5.55 3.54
CA VAL A 167 17.02 4.84 4.38
C VAL A 167 16.28 3.86 5.27
N ASN A 168 16.75 2.61 5.33
CA ASN A 168 16.16 1.58 6.17
C ASN A 168 16.54 1.83 7.64
N VAL A 169 15.55 1.87 8.51
CA VAL A 169 15.73 1.99 9.96
C VAL A 169 14.87 0.95 10.68
N PRO A 170 15.25 0.50 11.89
CA PRO A 170 14.46 -0.48 12.63
C PRO A 170 13.03 0.00 12.87
N VAL A 171 12.09 -0.94 12.78
CA VAL A 171 10.69 -0.69 13.13
C VAL A 171 10.56 -0.51 14.63
N ARG A 172 9.66 0.38 15.05
CA ARG A 172 9.33 0.56 16.46
C ARG A 172 8.73 -0.74 17.05
N PRO A 173 9.18 -1.19 18.24
CA PRO A 173 8.64 -2.40 18.87
C PRO A 173 7.11 -2.39 19.03
N ASP A 174 6.53 -1.24 19.36
CA ASP A 174 5.07 -1.08 19.52
C ASP A 174 4.30 -1.39 18.23
N HIS A 175 4.85 -0.99 17.07
CA HIS A 175 4.22 -1.27 15.77
C HIS A 175 4.30 -2.76 15.41
N LEU A 176 5.39 -3.44 15.80
CA LEU A 176 5.52 -4.90 15.63
C LEU A 176 4.50 -5.66 16.50
N ALA A 177 4.31 -5.23 17.76
CA ALA A 177 3.33 -5.81 18.65
C ALA A 177 1.91 -5.66 18.09
N LEU A 178 1.55 -4.47 17.60
CA LEU A 178 0.23 -4.22 16.98
C LEU A 178 0.02 -5.01 15.68
N ARG A 179 1.08 -5.23 14.88
CA ARG A 179 1.01 -6.12 13.71
C ARG A 179 0.66 -7.54 14.13
N ASP A 180 1.35 -8.05 15.14
CA ASP A 180 1.16 -9.42 15.58
C ASP A 180 -0.23 -9.59 16.24
N GLU A 181 -0.70 -8.59 16.99
CA GLU A 181 -2.08 -8.50 17.50
C GLU A 181 -3.11 -8.54 16.37
N MET A 182 -2.98 -7.67 15.36
CA MET A 182 -3.87 -7.62 14.21
C MET A 182 -3.95 -8.98 13.48
N ARG A 183 -2.80 -9.62 13.26
CA ARG A 183 -2.72 -10.95 12.63
C ARG A 183 -3.42 -12.02 13.47
N MET A 184 -3.26 -11.97 14.79
CA MET A 184 -3.94 -12.90 15.70
C MET A 184 -5.45 -12.70 15.73
N GLU A 185 -5.94 -11.45 15.79
CA GLU A 185 -7.36 -11.13 15.69
C GLU A 185 -7.97 -11.65 14.38
N ARG A 186 -7.30 -11.42 13.24
CA ARG A 186 -7.74 -11.92 11.93
C ARG A 186 -7.85 -13.43 11.88
N ARG A 187 -6.88 -14.15 12.46
CA ARG A 187 -6.91 -15.62 12.54
C ARG A 187 -8.09 -16.11 13.38
N LYS A 188 -8.35 -15.49 14.53
CA LYS A 188 -9.50 -15.83 15.38
C LYS A 188 -10.83 -15.62 14.66
N ARG A 189 -11.03 -14.46 14.01
CA ARG A 189 -12.26 -14.16 13.25
C ARG A 189 -12.53 -15.19 12.16
N LYS A 190 -11.51 -15.56 11.37
CA LYS A 190 -11.63 -16.60 10.35
C LYS A 190 -11.99 -17.98 10.92
N GLN A 191 -11.47 -18.33 12.10
CA GLN A 191 -11.83 -19.59 12.76
C GLN A 191 -13.29 -19.57 13.24
N THR A 192 -13.76 -18.45 13.80
CA THR A 192 -15.17 -18.29 14.21
C THR A 192 -16.10 -18.34 13.01
N GLU A 193 -15.82 -17.61 11.93
CA GLU A 193 -16.62 -17.62 10.69
C GLU A 193 -16.69 -19.01 10.05
N ASN A 194 -15.58 -19.76 10.06
CA ASN A 194 -15.57 -21.14 9.58
C ASN A 194 -16.38 -22.07 10.49
N HIS A 195 -16.32 -21.89 11.82
CA HIS A 195 -17.13 -22.66 12.76
C HIS A 195 -18.64 -22.42 12.55
N ASP A 196 -19.03 -21.16 12.37
CA ASP A 196 -20.43 -20.77 12.14
C ASP A 196 -20.96 -21.30 10.79
N ARG A 197 -20.13 -21.28 9.73
CA ARG A 197 -20.48 -21.88 8.42
C ARG A 197 -20.67 -23.40 8.50
N VAL A 198 -19.80 -24.11 9.20
CA VAL A 198 -19.91 -25.58 9.38
C VAL A 198 -21.13 -25.93 10.25
N GLY A 199 -21.49 -25.08 11.21
CA GLY A 199 -22.70 -25.25 12.04
C GLY A 199 -24.02 -25.10 11.29
N LEU A 200 -24.05 -24.36 10.18
CA LEU A 200 -25.23 -24.14 9.33
C LEU A 200 -25.43 -25.25 8.28
N GLU A 201 -24.40 -26.04 7.96
CA GLU A 201 -24.45 -27.09 6.92
C GLU A 201 -24.82 -28.49 7.44
N ALA A 202 -25.09 -28.68 8.74
CA ALA A 202 -25.49 -29.98 9.28
C ALA A 202 -26.99 -30.27 9.03
N PRO A 203 -27.38 -31.18 8.11
CA PRO A 203 -28.77 -31.55 7.92
C PRO A 203 -29.17 -32.55 9.00
N GLY A 204 -30.39 -32.39 9.53
CA GLY A 204 -30.96 -33.25 10.55
C GLY A 204 -30.89 -34.74 10.17
N LYS A 205 -30.17 -35.52 10.98
CA LYS A 205 -30.45 -36.96 11.09
C LYS A 205 -31.76 -37.12 11.85
N ALA A 206 -32.87 -37.10 11.12
CA ALA A 206 -34.14 -37.60 11.61
C ALA A 206 -33.99 -39.10 11.89
N ARG A 207 -34.23 -39.47 13.15
CA ARG A 207 -34.38 -40.85 13.61
C ARG A 207 -35.56 -41.51 12.88
N LEU A 208 -35.36 -42.73 12.40
CA LEU A 208 -36.37 -43.79 12.32
C LEU A 208 -35.84 -44.97 13.14
#